data_AF-A0A0C9Z919-F1
#
_entry.id   AF-A0A0C9Z919-F1
#
_cell.length_a   1.000
_cell.length_b   1.000
_cell.length_c   1.000
_cell.angle_alpha   90.00
_cell.angle_beta   90.00
_cell.angle_gamma   90.00
#
_symmetry.space_group_name_H-M   'P 1'
#
loop_
_entity.id
_entity.type
_entity.pdbx_description
1 polymer ?
#
loop_
_entity_poly.entity_id
_entity_poly.type
_entity_poly.pdbx_seq_one_letter_code
_entity_poly.pdbx_strand_id
1 'polypeptide(L)'
;MLDDHFGDYNWKKVTNFGVSLLSKIKTAVPEQDRHQRDFNDFHLTIIEERPGEVAQWKEDIENWEADTSNKNPFETTTITLTQAAVRLRLSQKEAEDLERGFNNSLHTEISPSVLISSGIDLKEQQFRLQQDYDALSGHPTDLQLTKLQECSNALLRKIEQWCKVQLLYMPAVGRLRALVDAQSAREEKAYDIKLFLPSKLKEAAEMSCDEQLCEYEWELRHAQAHEALDDARRQLRLRTHLYKFKDAHIRGQWANTRASSVLTKVEQTIGTAVARYRRAWAAVKTLSAVMDKPN
;
A
#
# COMPACT_ATOMS: atom_id res chain seq x y z
N MET A 1 30.38 -45.54 -15.45
CA MET A 1 30.02 -44.98 -14.12
C MET A 1 28.85 -43.98 -14.22
N LEU A 2 29.00 -42.79 -14.83
CA LEU A 2 27.84 -41.89 -15.02
C LEU A 2 26.87 -42.41 -16.09
N ASP A 3 27.39 -42.93 -17.21
CA ASP A 3 26.57 -43.41 -18.32
C ASP A 3 25.72 -44.64 -17.91
N ASP A 4 26.30 -45.57 -17.15
CA ASP A 4 25.56 -46.72 -16.59
C ASP A 4 24.47 -46.29 -15.61
N HIS A 5 24.71 -45.23 -14.82
CA HIS A 5 23.72 -44.70 -13.89
C HIS A 5 22.56 -44.01 -14.62
N PHE A 6 22.85 -43.26 -15.69
CA PHE A 6 21.82 -42.70 -16.55
C PHE A 6 21.05 -43.78 -17.33
N GLY A 7 21.74 -44.85 -17.75
CA GLY A 7 21.14 -46.02 -18.38
C GLY A 7 20.14 -46.73 -17.45
N ASP A 8 20.55 -47.07 -16.23
CA ASP A 8 19.68 -47.68 -15.21
C ASP A 8 18.49 -46.78 -14.84
N TYR A 9 18.73 -45.47 -14.68
CA TYR A 9 17.67 -44.51 -14.39
C TYR A 9 16.65 -44.39 -15.53
N ASN A 10 17.11 -44.35 -16.78
CA ASN A 10 16.24 -44.33 -17.95
C ASN A 10 15.46 -45.64 -18.11
N TRP A 11 16.12 -46.79 -17.91
CA TRP A 11 15.46 -48.09 -17.94
C TRP A 11 14.38 -48.20 -16.84
N LYS A 12 14.67 -47.78 -15.61
CA LYS A 12 13.69 -47.71 -14.51
C LYS A 12 12.54 -46.76 -14.83
N LYS A 13 12.79 -45.62 -15.48
CA LYS A 13 11.73 -44.71 -15.93
C LYS A 13 10.82 -45.35 -16.96
N VAL A 14 11.39 -45.99 -17.98
CA VAL A 14 10.63 -46.62 -19.08
C VAL A 14 9.81 -47.80 -18.55
N THR A 15 10.41 -48.66 -17.73
CA THR A 15 9.73 -49.83 -17.15
C THR A 15 8.64 -49.46 -16.14
N ASN A 16 8.84 -48.40 -15.35
CA ASN A 16 7.82 -47.93 -14.39
C ASN A 16 6.81 -46.94 -15.00
N PHE A 17 6.94 -46.59 -16.28
CA PHE A 17 6.12 -45.56 -16.90
C PHE A 17 4.64 -45.95 -16.90
N GLY A 18 4.32 -47.21 -17.24
CA GLY A 18 2.94 -47.70 -17.23
C GLY A 18 2.28 -47.64 -15.86
N VAL A 19 3.00 -48.06 -14.81
CA VAL A 19 2.49 -48.01 -13.41
C VAL A 19 2.32 -46.57 -12.94
N SER A 20 3.27 -45.68 -13.27
CA SER A 20 3.21 -44.27 -12.92
C SER A 20 2.07 -43.55 -13.62
N LEU A 21 1.89 -43.75 -14.94
CA LEU A 21 0.81 -43.17 -15.71
C LEU A 21 -0.56 -43.67 -15.24
N LEU A 22 -0.69 -44.97 -14.96
CA LEU A 22 -1.94 -45.52 -14.42
C LEU A 22 -2.30 -44.88 -13.08
N SER A 23 -1.33 -44.74 -12.18
CA SER A 23 -1.54 -44.06 -10.89
C SER A 23 -1.97 -42.60 -11.09
N LYS A 24 -1.28 -41.87 -11.98
CA LYS A 24 -1.62 -40.48 -12.31
C LYS A 24 -3.02 -40.35 -12.92
N ILE A 25 -3.42 -41.24 -13.83
CA ILE A 25 -4.77 -41.23 -14.44
C ILE A 25 -5.84 -41.51 -13.38
N LYS A 26 -5.60 -42.47 -12.48
CA LYS A 26 -6.53 -42.78 -11.38
C LYS A 26 -6.76 -41.59 -10.44
N THR A 27 -5.82 -40.66 -10.35
CA THR A 27 -6.00 -39.40 -9.62
C THR A 27 -6.58 -38.31 -10.52
N ALA A 28 -6.04 -38.13 -11.73
CA ALA A 28 -6.40 -37.03 -12.62
C ALA A 28 -7.86 -37.08 -13.08
N VAL A 29 -8.41 -38.26 -13.35
CA VAL A 29 -9.80 -38.40 -13.83
C VAL A 29 -10.81 -37.96 -12.75
N PRO A 30 -10.77 -38.50 -11.50
CA PRO A 30 -11.66 -38.00 -10.44
C PRO A 30 -11.49 -36.51 -10.13
N GLU A 31 -10.25 -36.01 -10.17
CA GLU A 31 -9.96 -34.59 -9.92
C GLU A 31 -10.48 -33.71 -11.05
N GLN A 32 -10.40 -34.16 -12.31
CA GLN A 32 -11.00 -33.48 -13.46
C GLN A 32 -12.53 -33.39 -13.29
N ASP A 33 -13.18 -34.48 -12.91
CA ASP A 33 -14.63 -34.49 -12.68
C ASP A 33 -15.04 -33.56 -11.54
N ARG A 34 -14.21 -33.45 -10.49
CA ARG A 34 -14.44 -32.49 -9.40
C ARG A 34 -14.25 -31.06 -9.88
N HIS A 35 -13.13 -30.75 -10.54
CA HIS A 35 -12.85 -29.42 -11.05
C HIS A 35 -13.88 -28.95 -12.08
N GLN A 36 -14.38 -29.84 -12.94
CA GLN A 36 -15.44 -29.51 -13.89
C GLN A 36 -16.75 -29.16 -13.18
N ARG A 37 -17.10 -29.89 -12.12
CA ARG A 37 -18.27 -29.58 -11.30
C ARG A 37 -18.11 -28.24 -10.58
N ASP A 38 -16.99 -28.03 -9.92
CA ASP A 38 -16.68 -26.77 -9.22
C ASP A 38 -16.71 -25.58 -10.19
N PHE A 39 -16.14 -25.75 -11.39
CA PHE A 39 -16.16 -24.73 -12.44
C PHE A 39 -17.58 -24.43 -12.91
N ASN A 40 -18.37 -25.46 -13.21
CA ASN A 40 -19.74 -25.26 -13.69
C ASN A 40 -20.61 -24.55 -12.65
N ASP A 41 -20.52 -24.94 -11.38
CA ASP A 41 -21.27 -24.31 -10.28
C ASP A 41 -20.92 -22.83 -10.13
N PHE A 42 -19.62 -22.53 -10.12
CA PHE A 42 -19.12 -21.16 -10.07
C PHE A 42 -19.51 -20.34 -11.30
N HIS A 43 -19.40 -20.93 -12.50
CA HIS A 43 -19.71 -20.27 -13.76
C HIS A 43 -21.19 -19.94 -13.88
N LEU A 44 -22.08 -20.86 -13.50
CA LEU A 44 -23.53 -20.62 -13.47
C LEU A 44 -23.89 -19.51 -12.50
N THR A 45 -23.31 -19.51 -11.29
CA THR A 45 -23.55 -18.47 -10.29
C THR A 45 -23.19 -17.07 -10.81
N ILE A 46 -22.05 -16.92 -11.49
CA ILE A 46 -21.64 -15.61 -12.03
C ILE A 46 -22.50 -15.20 -13.23
N ILE A 47 -22.86 -16.13 -14.11
CA ILE A 47 -23.75 -15.83 -15.24
C ILE A 47 -25.11 -15.36 -14.75
N GLU A 48 -25.65 -15.94 -13.68
CA GLU A 48 -26.91 -15.51 -13.08
C GLU A 48 -26.83 -14.08 -12.51
N GLU A 49 -25.74 -13.75 -11.81
CA GLU A 49 -25.58 -12.41 -11.22
C GLU A 49 -25.20 -11.33 -12.25
N ARG A 50 -24.36 -11.68 -13.24
CA ARG A 50 -23.69 -10.72 -14.13
C ARG A 50 -23.47 -11.26 -15.55
N PRO A 51 -24.54 -11.58 -16.31
CA PRO A 51 -24.40 -12.23 -17.61
C PRO A 51 -23.65 -11.37 -18.64
N GLY A 52 -23.84 -10.04 -18.60
CA GLY A 52 -23.17 -9.11 -19.51
C GLY A 52 -21.66 -9.02 -19.30
N GLU A 53 -21.19 -9.00 -18.05
CA GLU A 53 -19.76 -8.95 -17.73
C GLU A 53 -19.05 -10.23 -18.19
N VAL A 54 -19.69 -11.40 -18.05
CA VAL A 54 -19.12 -12.69 -18.49
C VAL A 54 -18.99 -12.75 -20.01
N ALA A 55 -20.03 -12.31 -20.74
CA ALA A 55 -20.01 -12.30 -22.20
C ALA A 55 -18.92 -11.37 -22.75
N GLN A 56 -18.83 -10.15 -22.21
CA GLN A 56 -17.82 -9.18 -22.58
C GLN A 56 -16.41 -9.68 -22.28
N TRP A 57 -16.20 -10.26 -21.10
CA TRP A 57 -14.89 -10.82 -20.73
C TRP A 57 -14.46 -11.98 -21.64
N LYS A 58 -15.40 -12.84 -22.03
CA LYS A 58 -15.13 -13.94 -22.97
C LYS A 58 -14.72 -13.42 -24.35
N GLU A 59 -15.44 -12.40 -24.85
CA GLU A 59 -15.10 -11.73 -26.11
C GLU A 59 -13.72 -11.06 -26.05
N ASP A 60 -13.40 -10.37 -24.95
CA ASP A 60 -12.09 -9.75 -24.74
C ASP A 60 -10.96 -10.80 -24.75
N ILE A 61 -11.17 -11.98 -24.15
CA ILE A 61 -10.21 -13.10 -24.21
C ILE A 61 -10.06 -13.61 -25.63
N GLU A 62 -11.15 -13.94 -26.32
CA GLU A 62 -11.09 -14.49 -27.67
C GLU A 62 -10.40 -13.53 -28.66
N ASN A 63 -10.69 -12.22 -28.54
CA ASN A 63 -10.04 -11.18 -29.35
C ASN A 63 -8.54 -11.06 -29.06
N TRP A 64 -8.12 -11.21 -27.79
CA TRP A 64 -6.72 -11.16 -27.41
C TRP A 64 -5.96 -12.45 -27.75
N GLU A 65 -6.60 -13.62 -27.64
CA GLU A 65 -6.03 -14.90 -28.07
C GLU A 65 -5.86 -14.96 -29.60
N ALA A 66 -6.75 -14.30 -30.35
CA ALA A 66 -6.66 -14.17 -31.80
C ALA A 66 -5.56 -13.19 -32.25
N ASP A 67 -5.38 -12.07 -31.54
CA ASP A 67 -4.31 -11.09 -31.79
C ASP A 67 -3.82 -10.49 -30.46
N THR A 68 -2.58 -10.83 -30.10
CA THR A 68 -1.94 -10.39 -28.86
C THR A 68 -1.57 -8.90 -28.85
N SER A 69 -1.74 -8.20 -29.98
CA SER A 69 -1.65 -6.73 -30.07
C SER A 69 -2.87 -6.03 -29.47
N ASN A 70 -3.99 -6.74 -29.31
CA ASN A 70 -5.18 -6.23 -28.64
C ASN A 70 -4.92 -6.04 -27.14
N LYS A 71 -5.82 -5.28 -26.48
CA LYS A 71 -5.73 -5.05 -25.04
C LYS A 71 -5.75 -6.39 -24.29
N ASN A 72 -4.72 -6.64 -23.48
CA ASN A 72 -4.64 -7.86 -22.69
C ASN A 72 -5.70 -7.83 -21.56
N PRO A 73 -6.71 -8.71 -21.59
CA PRO A 73 -7.74 -8.73 -20.55
C PRO A 73 -7.16 -9.11 -19.19
N PHE A 74 -6.08 -9.89 -19.15
CA PHE A 74 -5.43 -10.32 -17.91
C PHE A 74 -4.55 -9.23 -17.28
N GLU A 75 -4.29 -8.12 -17.97
CA GLU A 75 -3.64 -6.96 -17.36
C GLU A 75 -4.56 -6.33 -16.32
N THR A 76 -4.01 -6.07 -15.14
CA THR A 76 -4.75 -5.43 -14.06
C THR A 76 -5.05 -3.98 -14.45
N THR A 77 -6.30 -3.74 -14.88
CA THR A 77 -6.80 -2.44 -15.35
C THR A 77 -7.23 -1.50 -14.24
N THR A 78 -7.09 -1.89 -12.97
CA THR A 78 -7.36 -0.95 -11.87
C THR A 78 -6.36 0.20 -11.98
N ILE A 79 -6.81 1.34 -12.51
CA ILE A 79 -6.14 2.61 -12.36
C ILE A 79 -6.16 2.90 -10.86
N THR A 80 -5.17 2.40 -10.15
CA THR A 80 -4.89 2.85 -8.79
C THR A 80 -4.43 4.28 -8.98
N LEU A 81 -5.30 5.23 -8.64
CA LEU A 81 -4.91 6.61 -8.45
C LEU A 81 -3.75 6.61 -7.44
N THR A 82 -2.53 6.76 -7.92
CA THR A 82 -1.33 6.69 -7.08
C THR A 82 -0.96 8.08 -6.57
N GLN A 83 -0.34 8.15 -5.40
CA GLN A 83 0.22 9.41 -4.92
C GLN A 83 1.26 9.94 -5.90
N ALA A 84 2.03 9.05 -6.53
CA ALA A 84 3.02 9.42 -7.54
C ALA A 84 2.37 10.09 -8.77
N ALA A 85 1.25 9.54 -9.28
CA ALA A 85 0.52 10.15 -10.38
C ALA A 85 -0.06 11.52 -10.01
N VAL A 86 -0.59 11.68 -8.78
CA VAL A 86 -1.05 12.99 -8.30
C VAL A 86 0.10 13.98 -8.19
N ARG A 87 1.25 13.58 -7.62
CA ARG A 87 2.45 14.44 -7.54
C ARG A 87 2.93 14.88 -8.91
N LEU A 88 2.95 13.98 -9.90
CA LEU A 88 3.32 14.31 -11.28
C LEU A 88 2.37 15.35 -11.86
N ARG A 89 1.05 15.14 -11.73
CA ARG A 89 0.04 16.09 -12.21
C ARG A 89 0.17 17.47 -11.55
N LEU A 90 0.39 17.51 -10.24
CA LEU A 90 0.59 18.76 -9.50
C LEU A 90 1.87 19.49 -9.95
N SER A 91 2.96 18.75 -10.20
CA SER A 91 4.21 19.31 -10.72
C SER A 91 4.08 19.82 -12.15
N GLN A 92 3.31 19.13 -13.01
CA GLN A 92 3.03 19.59 -14.37
C GLN A 92 2.21 20.89 -14.35
N LYS A 93 1.16 20.95 -13.52
CA LYS A 93 0.36 22.17 -13.34
C LYS A 93 1.21 23.34 -12.84
N GLU A 94 2.10 23.09 -11.89
CA GLU A 94 3.04 24.11 -11.41
C GLU A 94 3.97 24.62 -12.54
N ALA A 95 4.49 23.73 -13.38
CA ALA A 95 5.30 24.13 -14.53
C ALA A 95 4.52 25.00 -15.53
N GLU A 96 3.26 24.65 -15.83
CA GLU A 96 2.39 25.44 -16.69
C GLU A 96 2.07 26.83 -16.10
N ASP A 97 1.82 26.90 -14.79
CA ASP A 97 1.56 28.17 -14.09
C ASP A 97 2.82 29.07 -14.12
N LEU A 98 4.01 28.50 -13.94
CA LEU A 98 5.28 29.20 -14.06
C LEU A 98 5.54 29.73 -15.48
N GLU A 99 5.25 28.94 -16.53
CA GLU A 99 5.34 29.38 -17.93
C GLU A 99 4.40 30.56 -18.22
N ARG A 100 3.24 30.59 -17.57
CA ARG A 100 2.28 31.71 -17.65
C ARG A 100 2.64 32.89 -16.75
N GLY A 101 3.70 32.80 -15.96
CA GLY A 101 4.17 33.85 -15.05
C GLY A 101 3.43 33.91 -13.70
N PHE A 102 2.62 32.91 -13.37
CA PHE A 102 1.96 32.78 -12.07
C PHE A 102 2.85 31.99 -11.11
N ASN A 103 3.58 32.70 -10.24
CA ASN A 103 4.36 32.06 -9.17
C ASN A 103 3.63 32.17 -7.82
N ASN A 104 3.02 31.06 -7.39
CA ASN A 104 2.31 30.97 -6.10
C ASN A 104 3.22 30.51 -4.95
N SER A 105 4.53 30.36 -5.18
CA SER A 105 5.48 29.89 -4.15
C SER A 105 5.98 31.06 -3.29
N LEU A 106 5.77 30.95 -1.97
CA LEU A 106 6.26 31.88 -0.95
C LEU A 106 7.69 31.54 -0.47
N HIS A 107 8.20 30.37 -0.85
CA HIS A 107 9.56 29.91 -0.56
C HIS A 107 10.33 29.69 -1.87
N THR A 108 11.64 29.93 -1.87
CA THR A 108 12.49 29.86 -3.07
C THR A 108 12.51 28.50 -3.75
N GLU A 109 12.43 27.42 -2.96
CA GLU A 109 12.61 26.04 -3.44
C GLU A 109 11.40 25.13 -3.18
N ILE A 110 10.39 25.59 -2.44
CA ILE A 110 9.32 24.71 -1.96
C ILE A 110 7.98 25.32 -2.32
N SER A 111 7.28 24.70 -3.26
CA SER A 111 5.93 25.10 -3.66
C SER A 111 4.86 24.60 -2.69
N PRO A 112 3.63 25.13 -2.76
CA PRO A 112 2.56 24.73 -1.86
C PRO A 112 2.22 23.22 -1.97
N SER A 113 2.27 22.64 -3.18
CA SER A 113 2.00 21.22 -3.40
C SER A 113 3.09 20.34 -2.75
N VAL A 114 4.36 20.76 -2.89
CA VAL A 114 5.53 20.08 -2.30
C VAL A 114 5.53 20.19 -0.77
N LEU A 115 5.08 21.31 -0.21
CA LEU A 115 4.91 21.45 1.24
C LEU A 115 3.92 20.41 1.77
N ILE A 116 2.76 20.26 1.13
CA ILE A 116 1.74 19.30 1.55
C ILE A 116 2.23 17.86 1.39
N SER A 117 2.82 17.51 0.24
CA SER A 117 3.33 16.15 0.00
C SER A 117 4.43 15.77 1.00
N SER A 118 5.37 16.69 1.27
CA SER A 118 6.43 16.46 2.26
C SER A 118 5.88 16.31 3.68
N GLY A 119 4.84 17.05 4.05
CA GLY A 119 4.15 16.89 5.34
C GLY A 119 3.45 15.53 5.48
N ILE A 120 2.89 14.99 4.40
CA ILE A 120 2.34 13.63 4.36
C ILE A 120 3.45 12.59 4.53
N ASP A 121 4.58 12.76 3.85
CA ASP A 121 5.74 11.87 3.94
C ASP A 121 6.37 11.88 5.36
N LEU A 122 6.39 13.04 6.02
CA LEU A 122 6.84 13.15 7.42
C LEU A 122 5.93 12.38 8.36
N LYS A 123 4.59 12.43 8.18
CA LYS A 123 3.67 11.61 8.99
C LYS A 123 3.88 10.10 8.78
N GLU A 124 4.21 9.68 7.56
CA GLU A 124 4.56 8.28 7.29
C GLU A 124 5.88 7.91 7.99
N GLN A 125 6.88 8.80 8.01
CA GLN A 125 8.13 8.60 8.76
C GLN A 125 7.89 8.53 10.28
N GLN A 126 7.04 9.40 10.84
CA GLN A 126 6.63 9.33 12.26
C GLN A 126 5.99 7.98 12.59
N PHE A 127 5.08 7.52 11.74
CA PHE A 127 4.40 6.23 11.95
C PHE A 127 5.36 5.04 11.91
N ARG A 128 6.29 5.02 10.95
CA ARG A 128 7.31 3.97 10.87
C ARG A 128 8.23 3.99 12.09
N LEU A 129 8.66 5.17 12.50
CA LEU A 129 9.49 5.31 13.70
C LEU A 129 8.75 4.79 14.93
N GLN A 130 7.47 5.12 15.11
CA GLN A 130 6.64 4.59 16.19
C GLN A 130 6.61 3.06 16.16
N GLN A 131 6.38 2.45 14.99
CA GLN A 131 6.39 0.99 14.83
C GLN A 131 7.75 0.37 15.18
N ASP A 132 8.85 1.01 14.81
CA ASP A 132 10.18 0.52 15.13
C ASP A 132 10.45 0.59 16.65
N TYR A 133 9.93 1.62 17.34
CA TYR A 133 9.95 1.70 18.81
C TYR A 133 9.10 0.61 19.46
N ASP A 134 7.88 0.39 18.96
CA ASP A 134 6.97 -0.64 19.49
C ASP A 134 7.49 -2.07 19.24
N ALA A 135 8.30 -2.24 18.19
CA ALA A 135 8.95 -3.51 17.85
C ALA A 135 10.23 -3.80 18.65
N LEU A 136 10.71 -2.87 19.48
CA LEU A 136 11.86 -3.11 20.35
C LEU A 136 11.51 -4.22 21.35
N SER A 137 12.34 -5.27 21.37
CA SER A 137 12.27 -6.30 22.40
C SER A 137 12.70 -5.74 23.77
N GLY A 138 12.38 -6.43 24.87
CA GLY A 138 12.73 -6.01 26.23
C GLY A 138 14.23 -5.81 26.50
N HIS A 139 15.12 -6.34 25.65
CA HIS A 139 16.57 -6.13 25.71
C HIS A 139 17.10 -5.69 24.35
N PRO A 140 16.88 -4.42 23.97
CA PRO A 140 17.35 -3.93 22.69
C PRO A 140 18.88 -3.84 22.68
N THR A 141 19.48 -4.20 21.55
CA THR A 141 20.92 -4.07 21.35
C THR A 141 21.30 -2.59 21.20
N ASP A 142 22.51 -2.23 21.61
CA ASP A 142 23.02 -0.85 21.45
C ASP A 142 22.92 -0.39 19.99
N LEU A 143 23.19 -1.29 19.04
CA LEU A 143 23.06 -1.00 17.61
C LEU A 143 21.62 -0.64 17.20
N GLN A 144 20.60 -1.31 17.75
CA GLN A 144 19.19 -0.99 17.51
C GLN A 144 18.82 0.37 18.12
N LEU A 145 19.29 0.65 19.34
CA LEU A 145 19.06 1.92 20.01
C LEU A 145 19.72 3.08 19.27
N THR A 146 20.98 2.93 18.85
CA THR A 146 21.70 3.94 18.06
C THR A 146 20.96 4.24 16.76
N LYS A 147 20.57 3.20 16.02
CA LYS A 147 19.84 3.38 14.76
C LYS A 147 18.52 4.13 14.95
N LEU A 148 17.76 3.79 15.99
CA LEU A 148 16.51 4.48 16.31
C LEU A 148 16.75 5.93 16.70
N GLN A 149 17.78 6.20 17.50
CA GLN A 149 18.15 7.55 17.89
C GLN A 149 18.55 8.39 16.67
N GLU A 150 19.34 7.84 15.75
CA GLU A 150 19.72 8.51 14.50
C GLU A 150 18.50 8.83 13.63
N CYS A 151 17.57 7.86 13.48
CA CYS A 151 16.33 8.07 12.75
C CYS A 151 15.45 9.15 13.40
N SER A 152 15.34 9.14 14.73
CA SER A 152 14.64 10.15 15.52
C SER A 152 15.23 11.55 15.30
N ASN A 153 16.54 11.70 15.44
CA ASN A 153 17.25 12.97 15.24
C ASN A 153 17.10 13.50 13.81
N ALA A 154 17.20 12.61 12.81
CA ALA A 154 17.01 12.98 11.41
C ALA A 154 15.56 13.46 11.15
N LEU A 155 14.57 12.79 11.74
CA LEU A 155 13.17 13.17 11.62
C LEU A 155 12.89 14.52 12.28
N LEU A 156 13.42 14.77 13.49
CA LEU A 156 13.29 16.06 14.18
C LEU A 156 13.77 17.22 13.31
N ARG A 157 14.98 17.12 12.74
CA ARG A 157 15.54 18.15 11.86
C ARG A 157 14.65 18.43 10.65
N LYS A 158 14.10 17.39 10.02
CA LYS A 158 13.17 17.54 8.89
C LYS A 158 11.86 18.18 9.32
N ILE A 159 11.31 17.80 10.47
CA ILE A 159 10.09 18.39 11.03
C ILE A 159 10.32 19.88 11.31
N GLU A 160 11.41 20.25 11.96
CA GLU A 160 11.74 21.66 12.24
C GLU A 160 11.86 22.49 10.97
N GLN A 161 12.55 21.98 9.94
CA GLN A 161 12.68 22.67 8.66
C GLN A 161 11.33 22.82 7.96
N TRP A 162 10.53 21.76 7.91
CA TRP A 162 9.19 21.78 7.32
C TRP A 162 8.28 22.78 8.06
N CYS A 163 8.32 22.78 9.39
CA CYS A 163 7.57 23.69 10.25
C CYS A 163 7.89 25.17 9.98
N LYS A 164 9.14 25.52 9.67
CA LYS A 164 9.52 26.90 9.31
C LYS A 164 8.87 27.33 8.00
N VAL A 165 8.90 26.47 6.98
CA VAL A 165 8.31 26.76 5.67
C VAL A 165 6.79 26.75 5.74
N GLN A 166 6.22 25.85 6.55
CA GLN A 166 4.79 25.79 6.82
C GLN A 166 4.23 27.12 7.34
N LEU A 167 4.95 27.83 8.21
CA LEU A 167 4.49 29.11 8.75
C LEU A 167 4.33 30.20 7.67
N LEU A 168 5.07 30.11 6.56
CA LEU A 168 4.94 31.04 5.43
C LEU A 168 3.59 30.85 4.72
N TYR A 169 3.22 29.60 4.46
CA TYR A 169 1.99 29.23 3.74
C TYR A 169 0.75 29.14 4.64
N MET A 170 0.93 28.85 5.93
CA MET A 170 -0.15 28.59 6.88
C MET A 170 0.10 29.32 8.22
N PRO A 171 0.03 30.67 8.27
CA PRO A 171 0.39 31.44 9.46
C PRO A 171 -0.45 31.11 10.70
N ALA A 172 -1.70 30.69 10.49
CA ALA A 172 -2.62 30.21 11.52
C ALA A 172 -2.01 29.13 12.43
N VAL A 173 -1.13 28.28 11.88
CA VAL A 173 -0.43 27.20 12.60
C VAL A 173 0.42 27.75 13.74
N GLY A 174 0.99 28.95 13.61
CA GLY A 174 1.87 29.54 14.62
C GLY A 174 1.21 29.66 15.99
N ARG A 175 -0.07 30.05 16.04
CA ARG A 175 -0.81 30.14 17.31
C ARG A 175 -1.03 28.77 17.94
N LEU A 176 -1.34 27.76 17.14
CA LEU A 176 -1.58 26.40 17.63
C LEU A 176 -0.29 25.78 18.16
N ARG A 177 0.84 26.01 17.47
CA ARG A 177 2.13 25.52 17.93
C ARG A 177 2.54 26.16 19.26
N ALA A 178 2.39 27.48 19.39
CA ALA A 178 2.64 28.16 20.67
C ALA A 178 1.78 27.63 21.83
N LEU A 179 0.51 27.28 21.55
CA LEU A 179 -0.39 26.64 22.52
C LEU A 179 0.08 25.24 22.93
N VAL A 180 0.55 24.44 21.98
CA VAL A 180 1.11 23.10 22.24
C VAL A 180 2.40 23.22 23.04
N ASP A 181 3.33 24.08 22.62
CA ASP A 181 4.62 24.28 23.28
C ASP A 181 4.44 24.78 24.73
N ALA A 182 3.42 25.61 24.99
CA ALA A 182 3.09 26.06 26.34
C ALA A 182 2.51 24.94 27.24
N GLN A 183 1.92 23.90 26.65
CA GLN A 183 1.34 22.75 27.36
C GLN A 183 2.35 21.61 27.54
N SER A 184 3.41 21.58 26.73
CA SER A 184 4.39 20.50 26.72
C SER A 184 5.49 20.73 27.75
N ALA A 185 5.39 20.05 28.89
CA ALA A 185 6.39 20.09 29.99
C ALA A 185 7.50 19.02 29.88
N ARG A 186 7.51 18.20 28.80
CA ARG A 186 8.45 17.07 28.62
C ARG A 186 9.04 17.05 27.22
N GLU A 187 10.21 16.41 27.12
CA GLU A 187 10.81 16.03 25.84
C GLU A 187 9.84 15.13 25.06
N GLU A 188 9.21 15.69 24.03
CA GLU A 188 8.35 14.94 23.10
C GLU A 188 9.20 14.09 22.17
N LYS A 189 8.81 12.83 21.97
CA LYS A 189 9.48 11.96 20.99
C LYS A 189 9.15 12.45 19.58
N ALA A 190 10.07 12.24 18.64
CA ALA A 190 9.92 12.73 17.27
C ALA A 190 8.63 12.28 16.56
N TYR A 191 8.11 11.09 16.90
CA TYR A 191 6.86 10.57 16.36
C TYR A 191 5.59 11.14 17.01
N ASP A 192 5.69 11.77 18.18
CA ASP A 192 4.55 12.37 18.90
C ASP A 192 4.31 13.83 18.51
N ILE A 193 5.30 14.48 17.86
CA ILE A 193 5.20 15.88 17.44
C ILE A 193 4.02 16.07 16.49
N LYS A 194 3.11 16.98 16.84
CA LYS A 194 1.89 17.22 16.06
C LYS A 194 2.18 18.00 14.78
N LEU A 195 1.99 17.34 13.63
CA LEU A 195 2.05 17.96 12.31
C LEU A 195 0.65 18.44 11.85
N PHE A 196 0.50 19.77 11.80
CA PHE A 196 -0.74 20.46 11.46
C PHE A 196 -0.94 20.62 9.93
N LEU A 197 -1.29 19.54 9.25
CA LEU A 197 -1.76 19.63 7.85
C LEU A 197 -3.14 20.31 7.76
N PRO A 198 -3.56 20.82 6.58
CA PRO A 198 -4.87 21.46 6.39
C PRO A 198 -6.05 20.72 7.02
N SER A 199 -6.14 19.40 6.86
CA SER A 199 -7.17 18.53 7.47
C SER A 199 -7.21 18.64 8.99
N LYS A 200 -6.04 18.64 9.63
CA LYS A 200 -5.91 18.77 11.09
C LYS A 200 -6.13 20.19 11.58
N LEU A 201 -5.84 21.21 10.78
CA LEU A 201 -6.18 22.59 11.12
C LEU A 201 -7.69 22.82 11.13
N LYS A 202 -8.39 22.28 10.13
CA LYS A 202 -9.85 22.34 10.06
C LYS A 202 -10.51 21.61 11.23
N GLU A 203 -9.96 20.47 11.64
CA GLU A 203 -10.44 19.71 12.81
C GLU A 203 -10.17 20.42 14.14
N ALA A 204 -8.98 21.00 14.33
CA ALA A 204 -8.54 21.48 15.64
C ALA A 204 -9.09 22.86 16.03
N ALA A 205 -9.37 23.73 15.07
CA ALA A 205 -9.67 25.13 15.36
C ALA A 205 -10.59 25.83 14.35
N GLU A 206 -11.19 25.08 13.41
CA GLU A 206 -12.02 25.63 12.31
C GLU A 206 -11.37 26.83 11.59
N MET A 207 -10.03 26.86 11.57
CA MET A 207 -9.29 28.02 11.08
C MET A 207 -9.38 28.11 9.56
N SER A 208 -9.29 29.33 9.04
CA SER A 208 -9.09 29.57 7.62
C SER A 208 -7.75 28.96 7.20
N CYS A 209 -7.80 28.03 6.26
CA CYS A 209 -6.66 27.55 5.49
C CYS A 209 -6.96 27.93 4.04
N ASP A 210 -5.92 28.23 3.28
CA ASP A 210 -6.05 28.39 1.84
C ASP A 210 -6.70 27.12 1.24
N GLU A 211 -7.72 27.35 0.42
CA GLU A 211 -8.50 26.30 -0.23
C GLU A 211 -7.61 25.46 -1.16
N GLN A 212 -6.63 26.10 -1.81
CA GLN A 212 -5.69 25.40 -2.70
C GLN A 212 -4.83 24.38 -1.94
N LEU A 213 -4.42 24.68 -0.70
CA LEU A 213 -3.70 23.73 0.16
C LEU A 213 -4.60 22.58 0.60
N CYS A 214 -5.87 22.86 0.89
CA CYS A 214 -6.86 21.84 1.20
C CYS A 214 -7.10 20.90 0.00
N GLU A 215 -7.17 21.44 -1.23
CA GLU A 215 -7.26 20.65 -2.46
C GLU A 215 -6.07 19.72 -2.65
N TYR A 216 -4.85 20.24 -2.51
CA TYR A 216 -3.64 19.43 -2.63
C TYR A 216 -3.59 18.30 -1.60
N GLU A 217 -3.94 18.58 -0.34
CA GLU A 217 -4.00 17.50 0.66
C GLU A 217 -5.09 16.49 0.30
N TRP A 218 -6.28 16.94 -0.10
CA TRP A 218 -7.39 16.05 -0.44
C TRP A 218 -7.01 15.10 -1.57
N GLU A 219 -6.46 15.60 -2.69
CA GLU A 219 -6.07 14.76 -3.83
C GLU A 219 -5.00 13.74 -3.46
N LEU A 220 -3.97 14.16 -2.72
CA LEU A 220 -2.89 13.27 -2.26
C LEU A 220 -3.38 12.22 -1.26
N ARG A 221 -4.32 12.57 -0.39
CA ARG A 221 -4.92 11.65 0.59
C ARG A 221 -5.91 10.69 -0.05
N HIS A 222 -6.67 11.14 -1.03
CA HIS A 222 -7.57 10.30 -1.81
C HIS A 222 -6.78 9.22 -2.55
N ALA A 223 -5.70 9.60 -3.25
CA ALA A 223 -4.78 8.66 -3.86
C ALA A 223 -4.14 7.70 -2.84
N GLN A 224 -3.71 8.22 -1.68
CA GLN A 224 -3.16 7.39 -0.60
C GLN A 224 -4.12 6.32 -0.12
N ALA A 225 -5.41 6.66 0.00
CA ALA A 225 -6.44 5.74 0.44
C ALA A 225 -6.63 4.62 -0.61
N HIS A 226 -6.66 4.95 -1.90
CA HIS A 226 -6.73 3.96 -2.97
C HIS A 226 -5.53 2.99 -2.94
N GLU A 227 -4.30 3.51 -2.87
CA GLU A 227 -3.09 2.69 -2.79
C GLU A 227 -3.07 1.80 -1.53
N ALA A 228 -3.41 2.38 -0.36
CA ALA A 228 -3.42 1.63 0.89
C ALA A 228 -4.49 0.53 0.91
N LEU A 229 -5.64 0.78 0.28
CA LEU A 229 -6.70 -0.22 0.14
C LEU A 229 -6.29 -1.35 -0.80
N ASP A 230 -5.65 -1.02 -1.93
CA ASP A 230 -5.14 -2.03 -2.85
C ASP A 230 -4.05 -2.90 -2.20
N ASP A 231 -3.11 -2.28 -1.49
CA ASP A 231 -2.08 -3.01 -0.75
C ASP A 231 -2.71 -3.93 0.31
N ALA A 232 -3.69 -3.45 1.08
CA ALA A 232 -4.41 -4.29 2.05
C ALA A 232 -5.10 -5.49 1.38
N ARG A 233 -5.79 -5.28 0.24
CA ARG A 233 -6.43 -6.35 -0.53
C ARG A 233 -5.42 -7.36 -1.05
N ARG A 234 -4.30 -6.90 -1.60
CA ARG A 234 -3.20 -7.74 -2.08
C ARG A 234 -2.62 -8.60 -0.96
N GLN A 235 -2.35 -8.01 0.20
CA GLN A 235 -1.82 -8.74 1.35
C GLN A 235 -2.83 -9.76 1.92
N LEU A 236 -4.13 -9.44 1.92
CA LEU A 236 -5.17 -10.39 2.33
C LEU A 236 -5.26 -11.62 1.40
N ARG A 237 -5.14 -11.40 0.09
CA ARG A 237 -5.06 -12.49 -0.91
C ARG A 237 -3.81 -13.34 -0.68
N LEU A 238 -2.66 -12.70 -0.51
CA LEU A 238 -1.40 -13.39 -0.21
C LEU A 238 -1.50 -14.22 1.07
N ARG A 239 -2.06 -13.65 2.15
CA ARG A 239 -2.26 -14.35 3.42
C ARG A 239 -3.09 -15.62 3.23
N THR A 240 -4.21 -15.52 2.51
CA THR A 240 -5.10 -16.65 2.21
C THR A 240 -4.36 -17.75 1.46
N HIS A 241 -3.59 -17.38 0.43
CA HIS A 241 -2.77 -18.32 -0.32
C HIS A 241 -1.71 -18.99 0.57
N LEU A 242 -0.99 -18.22 1.40
CA LEU A 242 0.03 -18.75 2.31
C LEU A 242 -0.53 -19.71 3.35
N TYR A 243 -1.75 -19.46 3.87
CA TYR A 243 -2.42 -20.41 4.76
C TYR A 243 -2.70 -21.75 4.07
N LYS A 244 -3.30 -21.71 2.87
CA LYS A 244 -3.57 -22.92 2.08
C LYS A 244 -2.27 -23.67 1.73
N PHE A 245 -1.24 -22.94 1.33
CA PHE A 245 0.07 -23.51 1.00
C PHE A 245 0.73 -24.16 2.23
N LYS A 246 0.70 -23.49 3.38
CA LYS A 246 1.24 -24.01 4.63
C LYS A 246 0.54 -25.32 5.02
N ASP A 247 -0.79 -25.34 4.97
CA ASP A 247 -1.59 -26.51 5.32
C ASP A 247 -1.32 -27.70 4.38
N ALA A 248 -1.26 -27.45 3.07
CA ALA A 248 -1.02 -28.49 2.08
C ALA A 248 0.42 -29.04 2.09
N HIS A 249 1.44 -28.17 2.23
CA HIS A 249 2.83 -28.53 1.86
C HIS A 249 3.85 -28.45 2.99
N ILE A 250 3.59 -27.71 4.07
CA ILE A 250 4.59 -27.50 5.13
C ILE A 250 4.46 -28.58 6.21
N ARG A 251 5.55 -29.29 6.48
CA ARG A 251 5.65 -30.35 7.49
C ARG A 251 6.88 -30.17 8.36
N GLY A 252 6.83 -30.64 9.60
CA GLY A 252 7.93 -30.52 10.57
C GLY A 252 8.01 -29.15 11.25
N GLN A 253 8.67 -29.11 12.41
CA GLN A 253 8.67 -27.93 13.29
C GLN A 253 9.37 -26.72 12.68
N TRP A 254 10.58 -26.90 12.15
CA TRP A 254 11.38 -25.79 11.63
C TRP A 254 10.71 -25.07 10.44
N ALA A 255 10.15 -25.83 9.50
CA ALA A 255 9.47 -25.26 8.34
C ALA A 255 8.17 -24.56 8.76
N ASN A 256 7.46 -25.10 9.77
CA ASN A 256 6.29 -24.46 10.36
C ASN A 256 6.63 -23.13 11.03
N THR A 257 7.71 -23.06 11.82
CA THR A 257 8.14 -21.82 12.45
C THR A 257 8.43 -20.76 11.40
N ARG A 258 9.18 -21.10 10.35
CA ARG A 258 9.47 -20.18 9.25
C ARG A 258 8.21 -19.71 8.52
N ALA A 259 7.30 -20.61 8.18
CA ALA A 259 6.04 -20.27 7.54
C ALA A 259 5.19 -19.35 8.43
N SER A 260 5.13 -19.62 9.72
CA SER A 260 4.43 -18.76 10.69
C SER A 260 5.07 -17.38 10.78
N SER A 261 6.41 -17.26 10.78
CA SER A 261 7.08 -15.94 10.74
C SER A 261 6.74 -15.15 9.47
N VAL A 262 6.63 -15.80 8.32
CA VAL A 262 6.19 -15.14 7.07
C VAL A 262 4.75 -14.66 7.20
N LEU A 263 3.84 -15.49 7.73
CA LEU A 263 2.45 -15.10 7.97
C LEU A 263 2.34 -13.91 8.94
N THR A 264 3.13 -13.89 10.02
CA THR A 264 3.16 -12.75 10.94
C THR A 264 3.59 -11.45 10.25
N LYS A 265 4.59 -11.50 9.36
CA LYS A 265 4.99 -10.32 8.57
C LYS A 265 3.89 -9.84 7.63
N VAL A 266 3.17 -10.76 6.99
CA VAL A 266 2.02 -10.41 6.14
C VAL A 266 0.92 -9.76 6.98
N GLU A 267 0.61 -10.31 8.16
CA GLU A 267 -0.37 -9.72 9.07
C GLU A 267 0.03 -8.30 9.53
N GLN A 268 1.31 -8.10 9.88
CA GLN A 268 1.84 -6.77 10.19
C GLN A 268 1.67 -5.80 9.01
N THR A 269 1.95 -6.26 7.79
CA THR A 269 1.80 -5.45 6.56
C THR A 269 0.32 -5.12 6.28
N ILE A 270 -0.60 -6.03 6.56
CA ILE A 270 -2.05 -5.74 6.50
C ILE A 270 -2.40 -4.64 7.51
N GLY A 271 -1.92 -4.77 8.76
CA GLY A 271 -2.14 -3.77 9.80
C GLY A 271 -1.61 -2.39 9.41
N THR A 272 -0.42 -2.32 8.82
CA THR A 272 0.18 -1.04 8.37
C THR A 272 -0.61 -0.42 7.21
N ALA A 273 -1.03 -1.22 6.22
CA ALA A 273 -1.84 -0.77 5.10
C ALA A 273 -3.21 -0.26 5.57
N VAL A 274 -3.88 -0.99 6.48
CA VAL A 274 -5.17 -0.58 7.05
C VAL A 274 -5.04 0.70 7.87
N ALA A 275 -3.99 0.85 8.69
CA ALA A 275 -3.73 2.07 9.45
C ALA A 275 -3.50 3.27 8.51
N ARG A 276 -2.72 3.08 7.43
CA ARG A 276 -2.50 4.09 6.40
C ARG A 276 -3.81 4.51 5.73
N TYR A 277 -4.65 3.54 5.33
CA TYR A 277 -5.97 3.79 4.75
C TYR A 277 -6.85 4.62 5.69
N ARG A 278 -6.98 4.20 6.95
CA ARG A 278 -7.82 4.90 7.94
C ARG A 278 -7.35 6.34 8.18
N ARG A 279 -6.04 6.56 8.29
CA ARG A 279 -5.47 7.91 8.45
C ARG A 279 -5.75 8.77 7.22
N ALA A 280 -5.56 8.23 6.02
CA ALA A 280 -5.82 8.93 4.79
C ALA A 280 -7.29 9.29 4.65
N TRP A 281 -8.17 8.31 4.87
CA TRP A 281 -9.62 8.46 4.80
C TRP A 281 -10.18 9.45 5.81
N ALA A 282 -9.65 9.47 7.04
CA ALA A 282 -10.03 10.47 8.04
C ALA A 282 -9.75 11.90 7.54
N ALA A 283 -8.57 12.13 6.93
CA ALA A 283 -8.22 13.43 6.36
C ALA A 283 -9.12 13.79 5.15
N VAL A 284 -9.39 12.83 4.25
CA VAL A 284 -10.32 13.02 3.12
C VAL A 284 -11.69 13.43 3.64
N LYS A 285 -12.25 12.70 4.60
CA LYS A 285 -13.57 12.98 5.17
C LYS A 285 -13.66 14.39 5.77
N THR A 286 -12.65 14.79 6.55
CA THR A 286 -12.61 16.15 7.13
C THR A 286 -12.56 17.22 6.05
N LEU A 287 -11.77 17.02 5.00
CA LEU A 287 -11.63 17.99 3.92
C LEU A 287 -12.86 18.02 2.99
N SER A 288 -13.43 16.86 2.64
CA SER A 288 -14.66 16.77 1.84
C SER A 288 -15.83 17.49 2.51
N ALA A 289 -15.99 17.37 3.83
CA ALA A 289 -17.04 18.06 4.58
C ALA A 289 -16.91 19.60 4.54
N VAL A 290 -15.68 20.10 4.40
CA VAL A 290 -15.40 21.54 4.34
C VAL A 290 -15.49 22.08 2.91
N MET A 291 -15.23 21.24 1.91
CA MET A 291 -15.09 21.64 0.49
C MET A 291 -16.28 21.20 -0.39
N ASP A 292 -17.31 20.60 0.20
CA ASP A 292 -18.49 20.04 -0.51
C ASP A 292 -18.13 19.07 -1.66
N LYS A 293 -17.07 18.28 -1.47
CA LYS A 293 -16.63 17.25 -2.44
C LYS A 293 -17.36 15.93 -2.18
N PRO A 294 -17.64 15.13 -3.23
CA PRO A 294 -18.25 13.81 -3.05
C PRO A 294 -17.35 12.90 -2.19
N ASN A 295 -17.99 12.17 -1.27
CA ASN A 295 -17.35 11.14 -0.46
C ASN A 295 -17.31 9.81 -1.23
#